data_AF-A0A963REM6-F1
#
_entry.id   AF-A0A963REM6-F1
#
_cell.length_a   1.000
_cell.length_b   1.000
_cell.length_c   1.000
_cell.angle_alpha   90.00
_cell.angle_beta   90.00
_cell.angle_gamma   90.00
#
_symmetry.space_group_name_H-M   'P 1'
#
loop_
_entity.id
_entity.type
_entity.pdbx_description
1 polymer ?
#
loop_
_entity_poly.entity_id
_entity_poly.type
_entity_poly.pdbx_seq_one_letter_code
_entity_poly.pdbx_strand_id
1 'polypeptide(L)' 'HPWFIGVQFHPELKSKPFDPHPLFAGFIEAALAQARLV' A
#
# COMPACT_ATOMS: atom_id res chain seq x y z
N HIS A 1 -2.04 -5.30 -14.41
CA HIS A 1 -2.22 -5.39 -12.94
C HIS A 1 -2.58 -4.01 -12.42
N PRO A 2 -3.73 -3.81 -11.75
CA PRO A 2 -4.21 -2.48 -11.37
C PRO A 2 -3.35 -1.79 -10.29
N TRP A 3 -2.69 -2.56 -9.43
CA TRP A 3 -1.73 -2.02 -8.44
C TRP A 3 -0.53 -2.95 -8.23
N PHE A 4 0.59 -2.77 -8.93
CA PHE A 4 1.76 -3.69 -8.87
C PHE A 4 3.04 -2.91 -8.63
N ILE A 5 3.60 -3.03 -7.43
CA ILE A 5 4.78 -2.26 -7.01
C ILE A 5 5.77 -3.18 -6.29
N GLY A 6 7.04 -3.06 -6.64
CA GLY A 6 8.17 -3.66 -5.92
C GLY A 6 9.24 -2.59 -5.66
N VAL A 7 9.89 -2.67 -4.50
CA VAL A 7 10.95 -1.74 -4.10
C VAL A 7 12.14 -2.52 -3.54
N GLN A 8 13.35 -1.99 -3.71
CA GLN A 8 14.58 -2.60 -3.21
C GLN A 8 15.02 -2.06 -1.83
N PHE A 9 14.37 -1.01 -1.34
CA PHE A 9 14.60 -0.46 -0.01
C PHE A 9 13.57 -0.99 0.99
N HIS A 10 13.73 -0.64 2.26
CA HIS A 10 12.87 -1.06 3.37
C HIS A 10 11.84 0.03 3.75
N PRO A 11 10.68 0.14 3.07
CA PRO A 11 9.64 1.12 3.40
C PRO A 11 9.01 0.91 4.78
N GLU A 12 9.05 -0.32 5.31
CA GLU A 12 8.55 -0.70 6.62
C GLU A 12 9.24 0.06 7.75
N LEU A 13 10.54 0.33 7.61
CA LEU A 13 11.32 1.04 8.62
C LEU A 13 10.96 2.53 8.70
N LYS A 14 10.25 3.06 7.69
CA LYS A 14 9.82 4.47 7.63
C LYS A 14 8.34 4.66 7.93
N SER A 15 7.55 3.59 8.05
CA SER A 15 6.12 3.67 8.34
C SER A 15 5.87 3.88 9.84
N LYS A 16 4.90 4.73 10.19
CA LYS A 16 4.54 5.03 11.59
C LYS A 16 3.01 4.90 11.79
N PRO A 17 2.52 4.68 13.02
CA PRO A 17 1.08 4.52 13.27
C PRO A 17 0.20 5.68 12.80
N PHE A 18 0.69 6.92 12.94
CA PHE A 18 -0.04 8.14 12.53
C PHE A 18 0.48 8.75 11.22
N ASP A 19 1.45 8.11 10.58
CA ASP A 19 2.05 8.54 9.31
C ASP A 19 2.47 7.27 8.53
N PRO A 20 1.48 6.52 7.99
CA PRO A 20 1.76 5.27 7.31
C PRO A 20 2.46 5.53 5.99
N HIS A 21 3.45 4.70 5.66
CA HIS A 21 4.17 4.85 4.39
C HIS A 21 3.18 4.71 3.20
N PRO A 22 3.25 5.57 2.17
CA PRO A 22 2.28 5.59 1.06
C PRO A 22 2.10 4.24 0.35
N LEU A 23 3.15 3.44 0.26
CA LEU A 23 3.08 2.09 -0.32
C LEU A 23 2.09 1.18 0.42
N PHE A 24 2.05 1.22 1.75
CA PHE A 24 1.13 0.38 2.52
C PHE A 24 -0.29 0.95 2.49
N ALA A 25 -0.44 2.26 2.68
CA ALA A 25 -1.76 2.91 2.61
C ALA A 25 -2.41 2.70 1.23
N GLY A 26 -1.66 2.92 0.15
CA GLY A 26 -2.13 2.72 -1.21
C GLY A 26 -2.42 1.26 -1.55
N PHE A 27 -1.65 0.31 -0.99
CA PHE A 27 -1.95 -1.13 -1.15
C PHE A 27 -3.32 -1.49 -0.56
N ILE A 28 -3.60 -1.03 0.66
CA ILE A 28 -4.89 -1.27 1.32
C ILE A 28 -6.03 -0.58 0.57
N GLU A 29 -5.84 0.65 0.11
CA GLU A 29 -6.83 1.36 -0.69
C GLU A 29 -7.15 0.59 -1.99
N ALA A 30 -6.12 0.14 -2.71
CA ALA A 30 -6.30 -0.64 -3.92
C ALA A 30 -7.00 -1.99 -3.65
N ALA A 31 -6.68 -2.65 -2.54
CA ALA A 31 -7.36 -3.87 -2.11
C ALA A 31 -8.84 -3.62 -1.79
N LEU A 32 -9.17 -2.53 -1.09
CA LEU A 32 -10.55 -2.13 -0.80
C LEU A 32 -11.32 -1.78 -2.08
N ALA A 33 -10.69 -1.07 -3.02
CA ALA A 33 -11.28 -0.76 -4.31
C ALA A 33 -11.58 -2.06 -5.09
N GLN A 34 -10.62 -2.98 -5.17
CA GLN A 34 -10.80 -4.27 -5.82
C GLN A 34 -11.91 -5.09 -5.16
N ALA A 35 -11.97 -5.15 -3.83
CA ALA A 35 -13.00 -5.89 -3.10
C ALA A 35 -14.42 -5.33 -3.34
N ARG A 36 -14.57 -4.04 -3.65
CA ARG A 36 -15.84 -3.40 -3.97
C ARG A 36 -16.28 -3.58 -5.44
N LEU A 37 -15.36 -4.03 -6.30
CA LEU A 37 -15.64 -4.31 -7.71
C LEU A 37 -16.11 -5.76 -7.94
N VAL A 38 -16.20 -6.57 -6.89
CA VAL A 38 -16.69 -7.96 -6.91
C VAL A 38 -18.04 -8.05 -6.21
#